data_AF-A0A7H1AL89-F1
#
_entry.id   AF-A0A7H1AL89-F1
#
_cell.length_a   1.000
_cell.length_b   1.000
_cell.length_c   1.000
_cell.angle_alpha   90.00
_cell.angle_beta   90.00
_cell.angle_gamma   90.00
#
_symmetry.space_group_name_H-M   'P 1'
#
loop_
_entity.id
_entity.type
_entity.pdbx_description
1 polymer ?
#
loop_
_entity_poly.entity_id
_entity_poly.type
_entity_poly.pdbx_seq_one_letter_code
_entity_poly.pdbx_strand_id
1 'polypeptide(L)'
;MALISLVLAAALAGGVQAPTEADCSVDRKAMLALSFEAFDQDLQGGWRTLGEAKGCHAEAADLIAEYRRVHQPQEGNVLTWHEAQMRANAGQSAAAVPLMRQSLRGPDGEASGWNANVEGSIAFLERDNAALQRAVAKLAATPPPPGLDVKDGKFLITDPEGNSVEIRWPANLDVLQALQRCFDTPYLQAMQTCKQ
;
A
#
# COMPACT_ATOMS: atom_id res chain seq x y z
N MET A 1 2.57 72.26 25.60
CA MET A 1 3.27 71.47 24.58
C MET A 1 3.03 70.00 24.88
N ALA A 2 2.15 69.35 24.12
CA ALA A 2 1.82 67.94 24.28
C ALA A 2 2.68 67.13 23.30
N LEU A 3 3.40 66.11 23.81
CA LEU A 3 4.10 65.11 23.00
C LEU A 3 3.25 63.84 23.02
N ILE A 4 2.60 63.57 21.90
CA ILE A 4 1.86 62.33 21.64
C ILE A 4 2.88 61.35 21.03
N SER A 5 3.25 60.32 21.79
CA SER A 5 4.04 59.19 21.28
C SER A 5 3.09 58.18 20.62
N LEU A 6 3.16 58.09 19.29
CA LEU A 6 2.44 57.10 18.49
C LEU A 6 3.26 55.81 18.44
N VAL A 7 2.84 54.76 19.15
CA VAL A 7 3.43 53.42 19.02
C VAL A 7 2.75 52.72 17.85
N LEU A 8 3.49 52.51 16.76
CA LEU A 8 3.03 51.78 15.57
C LEU A 8 3.24 50.28 15.81
N ALA A 9 2.16 49.54 16.08
CA ALA A 9 2.20 48.08 16.13
C ALA A 9 2.19 47.52 14.69
N ALA A 10 3.34 47.04 14.23
CA ALA A 10 3.45 46.32 12.96
C ALA A 10 2.94 44.88 13.14
N ALA A 11 1.77 44.59 12.59
CA ALA A 11 1.24 43.23 12.50
C ALA A 11 1.99 42.47 11.40
N LEU A 12 2.85 41.51 11.79
CA LEU A 12 3.43 40.52 10.88
C LEU A 12 2.33 39.53 10.48
N ALA A 13 1.65 39.82 9.36
CA ALA A 13 0.78 38.85 8.69
C ALA A 13 1.67 37.80 8.00
N GLY A 14 2.08 36.76 8.75
CA GLY A 14 2.61 35.54 8.17
C GLY A 14 1.48 34.82 7.46
N GLY A 15 1.39 34.97 6.14
CA GLY A 15 0.44 34.22 5.32
C GLY A 15 0.71 32.72 5.47
N VAL A 16 -0.25 31.98 6.00
CA VAL A 16 -0.25 30.52 5.93
C VAL A 16 -0.49 30.18 4.47
N GLN A 17 0.59 29.89 3.72
CA GLN A 17 0.46 29.30 2.39
C GLN A 17 -0.24 27.94 2.55
N ALA A 18 -1.45 27.84 1.97
CA ALA A 18 -2.14 26.57 1.85
C ALA A 18 -1.20 25.58 1.13
N PRO A 19 -1.16 24.30 1.54
CA PRO A 19 -0.38 23.31 0.81
C PRO A 19 -0.80 23.31 -0.66
N THR A 20 0.15 23.38 -1.57
CA THR A 20 -0.12 23.16 -2.99
C THR A 20 -0.67 21.76 -3.15
N GLU A 21 -1.84 21.62 -3.78
CA GLU A 21 -2.39 20.30 -4.15
C GLU A 21 -1.35 19.52 -4.95
N ALA A 22 -1.23 18.22 -4.68
CA ALA A 22 -0.31 17.37 -5.40
C ALA A 22 -0.74 17.27 -6.87
N ASP A 23 0.22 17.40 -7.79
CA ASP A 23 -0.04 17.12 -9.20
C ASP A 23 -0.08 15.61 -9.41
N CYS A 24 -1.30 15.08 -9.53
CA CYS A 24 -1.57 13.66 -9.75
C CYS A 24 -1.96 13.37 -11.21
N SER A 25 -1.55 14.25 -12.14
CA SER A 25 -1.85 14.10 -13.56
C SER A 25 -0.96 13.06 -14.24
N VAL A 26 -1.57 12.26 -15.12
CA VAL A 26 -0.89 11.30 -16.00
C VAL A 26 -1.58 11.29 -17.36
N ASP A 27 -0.87 10.89 -18.41
CA ASP A 27 -1.51 10.54 -19.69
C ASP A 27 -2.30 9.23 -19.51
N ARG A 28 -3.55 9.35 -19.08
CA ARG A 28 -4.45 8.20 -18.84
C ARG A 28 -4.60 7.33 -20.08
N LYS A 29 -4.63 7.91 -21.28
CA LYS A 29 -4.78 7.15 -22.52
C LYS A 29 -3.55 6.28 -22.77
N ALA A 30 -2.34 6.84 -22.58
CA ALA A 30 -1.10 6.09 -22.68
C ALA A 30 -1.03 4.97 -21.63
N MET A 31 -1.41 5.26 -20.37
CA MET A 31 -1.39 4.28 -19.29
C MET A 31 -2.34 3.10 -19.55
N LEU A 32 -3.55 3.36 -20.05
CA LEU A 32 -4.51 2.32 -20.37
C LEU A 32 -4.12 1.51 -21.62
N ALA A 33 -3.19 1.99 -22.45
CA ALA A 33 -2.69 1.27 -23.62
C ALA A 33 -1.50 0.34 -23.30
N LEU A 34 -0.96 0.38 -22.07
CA LEU A 34 0.11 -0.50 -21.64
C LEU A 34 -0.34 -1.97 -21.57
N SER A 35 0.62 -2.89 -21.71
CA SER A 35 0.41 -4.30 -21.37
C SER A 35 0.28 -4.47 -19.86
N PHE A 36 -0.26 -5.60 -19.41
CA PHE A 36 -0.33 -5.90 -17.97
C PHE A 36 1.06 -5.82 -17.31
N GLU A 37 2.09 -6.36 -17.97
CA GLU A 37 3.47 -6.32 -17.47
C GLU A 37 3.96 -4.88 -17.26
N ALA A 38 3.80 -4.03 -18.28
CA ALA A 38 4.26 -2.64 -18.22
C ALA A 38 3.39 -1.77 -17.30
N PHE A 39 2.11 -2.11 -17.14
CA PHE A 39 1.21 -1.38 -16.25
C PHE A 39 1.42 -1.74 -14.79
N ASP A 40 1.55 -3.04 -14.49
CA ASP A 40 1.44 -3.58 -13.13
C ASP A 40 2.70 -4.26 -12.57
N GLN A 41 3.60 -4.77 -13.41
CA GLN A 41 4.79 -5.50 -12.96
C GLN A 41 6.07 -4.66 -13.06
N ASP A 42 6.06 -3.59 -13.85
CA ASP A 42 7.15 -2.61 -13.87
C ASP A 42 7.24 -1.87 -12.53
N LEU A 43 8.34 -2.10 -11.80
CA LEU A 43 8.60 -1.50 -10.49
C LEU A 43 8.94 0.00 -10.54
N GLN A 44 9.34 0.52 -11.70
CA GLN A 44 9.71 1.92 -11.88
C GLN A 44 8.72 2.69 -12.78
N GLY A 45 7.86 1.97 -13.47
CA GLY A 45 6.87 2.52 -14.41
C GLY A 45 5.43 2.23 -14.02
N GLY A 46 4.56 2.23 -15.03
CA GLY A 46 3.14 1.91 -14.88
C GLY A 46 2.44 2.73 -13.81
N TRP A 47 1.44 2.12 -13.14
CA TRP A 47 0.65 2.82 -12.13
C TRP A 47 1.46 3.23 -10.89
N ARG A 48 2.62 2.61 -10.63
CA ARG A 48 3.45 2.90 -9.43
C ARG A 48 3.97 4.33 -9.42
N THR A 49 4.27 4.90 -10.60
CA THR A 49 4.67 6.31 -10.73
C THR A 49 3.69 7.26 -10.02
N LEU A 50 2.39 6.98 -10.13
CA LEU A 50 1.34 7.73 -9.45
C LEU A 50 1.10 7.21 -8.02
N GLY A 51 1.12 5.88 -7.82
CA GLY A 51 0.85 5.25 -6.53
C GLY A 51 1.87 5.56 -5.44
N GLU A 52 3.12 5.85 -5.80
CA GLU A 52 4.19 6.23 -4.88
C GLU A 52 4.31 7.74 -4.68
N ALA A 53 3.68 8.53 -5.56
CA ALA A 53 3.64 9.98 -5.42
C ALA A 53 2.80 10.38 -4.20
N LYS A 54 3.38 11.25 -3.35
CA LYS A 54 2.72 11.71 -2.12
C LYS A 54 1.42 12.43 -2.45
N GLY A 55 0.31 11.89 -1.93
CA GLY A 55 -1.02 12.48 -2.08
C GLY A 55 -1.82 11.97 -3.27
N CYS A 56 -1.27 11.08 -4.11
CA CYS A 56 -1.92 10.62 -5.34
C CYS A 56 -2.50 9.20 -5.29
N HIS A 57 -2.64 8.63 -4.08
CA HIS A 57 -3.09 7.25 -3.91
C HIS A 57 -4.54 7.05 -4.40
N ALA A 58 -5.41 8.05 -4.29
CA ALA A 58 -6.79 7.93 -4.78
C ALA A 58 -6.83 7.86 -6.31
N GLU A 59 -6.06 8.72 -6.97
CA GLU A 59 -5.94 8.80 -8.44
C GLU A 59 -5.26 7.55 -9.00
N ALA A 60 -4.27 7.00 -8.30
CA ALA A 60 -3.67 5.71 -8.62
C ALA A 60 -4.69 4.58 -8.52
N ALA A 61 -5.50 4.55 -7.46
CA ALA A 61 -6.58 3.57 -7.32
C ALA A 61 -7.61 3.68 -8.47
N ASP A 62 -7.99 4.90 -8.85
CA ASP A 62 -8.89 5.14 -9.98
C ASP A 62 -8.29 4.68 -11.32
N LEU A 63 -6.98 4.89 -11.52
CA LEU A 63 -6.28 4.42 -12.71
C LEU A 63 -6.27 2.89 -12.79
N ILE A 64 -5.98 2.21 -11.68
CA ILE A 64 -6.00 0.73 -11.60
C ILE A 64 -7.41 0.19 -11.85
N ALA A 65 -8.43 0.79 -11.23
CA ALA A 65 -9.82 0.41 -11.42
C ALA A 65 -10.23 0.48 -12.90
N GLU A 66 -9.87 1.58 -13.56
CA GLU A 66 -10.14 1.79 -14.98
C GLU A 66 -9.40 0.79 -15.87
N TYR A 67 -8.13 0.51 -15.56
CA TYR A 67 -7.36 -0.52 -16.28
C TYR A 67 -8.01 -1.90 -16.15
N ARG A 68 -8.42 -2.30 -14.94
CA ARG A 68 -9.14 -3.57 -14.70
C ARG A 68 -10.44 -3.63 -15.52
N ARG A 69 -11.19 -2.54 -15.60
CA ARG A 69 -12.45 -2.45 -16.36
C ARG A 69 -12.22 -2.60 -17.87
N VAL A 70 -11.17 -1.97 -18.40
CA VAL A 70 -10.85 -1.99 -19.84
C VAL A 70 -10.27 -3.33 -20.27
N HIS A 71 -9.34 -3.89 -19.50
CA HIS A 71 -8.59 -5.09 -19.89
C HIS A 71 -9.19 -6.40 -19.41
N GLN A 72 -10.10 -6.36 -18.42
CA GLN A 72 -10.72 -7.54 -17.81
C GLN A 72 -9.70 -8.66 -17.53
N PRO A 73 -8.61 -8.36 -16.79
CA PRO A 73 -7.55 -9.32 -16.54
C PRO A 73 -8.11 -10.55 -15.82
N GLN A 74 -7.50 -11.72 -16.05
CA GLN A 74 -7.98 -13.00 -15.54
C GLN A 74 -8.23 -12.98 -14.02
N GLU A 75 -9.22 -13.75 -13.56
CA GLU A 75 -9.52 -13.89 -12.13
C GLU A 75 -8.28 -14.31 -11.33
N GLY A 76 -8.12 -13.73 -10.13
CA GLY A 76 -6.96 -13.98 -9.27
C GLY A 76 -5.73 -13.12 -9.57
N ASN A 77 -5.76 -12.24 -10.57
CA ASN A 77 -4.67 -11.27 -10.77
C ASN A 77 -4.53 -10.29 -9.59
N VAL A 78 -3.34 -9.71 -9.46
CA VAL A 78 -2.95 -8.87 -8.31
C VAL A 78 -3.52 -7.44 -8.37
N LEU A 79 -4.08 -6.98 -9.50
CA LEU A 79 -4.57 -5.60 -9.63
C LEU A 79 -5.70 -5.27 -8.66
N THR A 80 -6.58 -6.24 -8.37
CA THR A 80 -7.63 -6.04 -7.35
C THR A 80 -7.04 -5.71 -5.98
N TRP A 81 -5.94 -6.37 -5.63
CA TRP A 81 -5.20 -6.12 -4.40
C TRP A 81 -4.46 -4.78 -4.43
N HIS A 82 -3.82 -4.44 -5.55
CA HIS A 82 -3.15 -3.15 -5.71
C HIS A 82 -4.12 -1.97 -5.64
N GLU A 83 -5.29 -2.07 -6.27
CA GLU A 83 -6.35 -1.06 -6.12
C GLU A 83 -6.75 -0.91 -4.65
N ALA A 84 -6.99 -2.02 -3.95
CA ALA A 84 -7.40 -2.00 -2.57
C ALA A 84 -6.35 -1.33 -1.64
N GLN A 85 -5.07 -1.60 -1.87
CA GLN A 85 -3.98 -0.94 -1.13
C GLN A 85 -3.93 0.56 -1.40
N MET A 86 -4.11 0.99 -2.65
CA MET A 86 -4.15 2.42 -2.99
C MET A 86 -5.35 3.12 -2.34
N ARG A 87 -6.53 2.48 -2.34
CA ARG A 87 -7.70 2.95 -1.58
C ARG A 87 -7.40 3.06 -0.09
N ALA A 88 -6.76 2.06 0.51
CA ALA A 88 -6.38 2.07 1.91
C ALA A 88 -5.39 3.19 2.24
N ASN A 89 -4.38 3.40 1.38
CA ASN A 89 -3.41 4.49 1.50
C ASN A 89 -4.07 5.87 1.41
N ALA A 90 -5.12 6.01 0.60
CA ALA A 90 -5.94 7.22 0.51
C ALA A 90 -6.92 7.40 1.68
N GLY A 91 -6.94 6.49 2.66
CA GLY A 91 -7.89 6.51 3.79
C GLY A 91 -9.31 6.05 3.43
N GLN A 92 -9.50 5.47 2.25
CA GLN A 92 -10.81 5.04 1.72
C GLN A 92 -11.14 3.59 2.18
N SER A 93 -11.11 3.34 3.49
CA SER A 93 -11.27 1.99 4.05
C SER A 93 -12.54 1.27 3.58
N ALA A 94 -13.67 1.99 3.51
CA ALA A 94 -14.95 1.43 3.07
C ALA A 94 -14.91 0.90 1.61
N ALA A 95 -14.11 1.51 0.74
CA ALA A 95 -13.89 1.05 -0.63
C ALA A 95 -12.80 -0.04 -0.70
N ALA A 96 -11.76 0.05 0.14
CA ALA A 96 -10.65 -0.89 0.16
C ALA A 96 -11.06 -2.30 0.62
N VAL A 97 -11.82 -2.41 1.72
CA VAL A 97 -12.21 -3.69 2.33
C VAL A 97 -12.89 -4.67 1.36
N PRO A 98 -13.94 -4.29 0.59
CA PRO A 98 -14.57 -5.23 -0.34
C PRO A 98 -13.61 -5.68 -1.45
N LEU A 99 -12.71 -4.81 -1.93
CA LEU A 99 -11.69 -5.18 -2.90
C LEU A 99 -10.66 -6.14 -2.30
N MET A 100 -10.22 -5.91 -1.05
CA MET A 100 -9.34 -6.85 -0.35
C MET A 100 -10.01 -8.22 -0.21
N ARG A 101 -11.29 -8.28 0.16
CA ARG A 101 -12.04 -9.55 0.22
C ARG A 101 -12.13 -10.22 -1.15
N GLN A 102 -12.36 -9.47 -2.22
CA GLN A 102 -12.35 -9.99 -3.60
C GLN A 102 -10.99 -10.56 -4.00
N SER A 103 -9.89 -10.07 -3.41
CA SER A 103 -8.54 -10.53 -3.71
C SER A 103 -8.13 -11.83 -2.98
N LEU A 104 -8.97 -12.35 -2.08
CA LEU A 104 -8.74 -13.66 -1.47
C LEU A 104 -8.64 -14.74 -2.55
N ARG A 105 -7.75 -15.70 -2.34
CA ARG A 105 -7.50 -16.81 -3.25
C ARG A 105 -8.01 -18.11 -2.64
N GLY A 106 -8.12 -19.15 -3.47
CA GLY A 106 -8.46 -20.50 -3.02
C GLY A 106 -7.36 -21.15 -2.17
N PRO A 107 -7.23 -22.48 -2.19
CA PRO A 107 -6.24 -23.20 -1.37
C PRO A 107 -4.79 -22.67 -1.49
N ASP A 108 -4.40 -22.21 -2.68
CA ASP A 108 -3.06 -21.63 -2.91
C ASP A 108 -2.83 -20.35 -2.09
N GLY A 109 -3.89 -19.57 -1.83
CA GLY A 109 -3.84 -18.38 -0.99
C GLY A 109 -3.61 -18.71 0.48
N GLU A 110 -4.17 -19.81 0.96
CA GLU A 110 -3.93 -20.32 2.31
C GLU A 110 -2.50 -20.85 2.42
N ALA A 111 -2.06 -21.67 1.46
CA ALA A 111 -0.75 -22.30 1.47
C ALA A 111 0.41 -21.29 1.40
N SER A 112 0.23 -20.18 0.67
CA SER A 112 1.23 -19.12 0.52
C SER A 112 1.22 -18.06 1.62
N GLY A 113 0.21 -18.08 2.51
CA GLY A 113 -0.01 -17.02 3.50
C GLY A 113 -0.64 -15.73 2.92
N TRP A 114 -0.95 -15.70 1.61
CA TRP A 114 -1.63 -14.58 0.97
C TRP A 114 -2.94 -14.21 1.67
N ASN A 115 -3.79 -15.20 1.95
CA ASN A 115 -5.08 -14.95 2.59
C ASN A 115 -4.91 -14.36 4.01
N ALA A 116 -3.91 -14.81 4.76
CA ALA A 116 -3.62 -14.25 6.09
C ALA A 116 -3.17 -12.77 6.00
N ASN A 117 -2.35 -12.42 5.00
CA ASN A 117 -1.98 -11.02 4.73
C ASN A 117 -3.19 -10.14 4.39
N VAL A 118 -4.09 -10.64 3.52
CA VAL A 118 -5.32 -9.95 3.15
C VAL A 118 -6.25 -9.76 4.36
N GLU A 119 -6.49 -10.84 5.11
CA GLU A 119 -7.32 -10.85 6.32
C GLU A 119 -6.79 -9.88 7.38
N GLY A 120 -5.47 -9.86 7.61
CA GLY A 120 -4.84 -8.92 8.55
C GLY A 120 -4.98 -7.47 8.13
N SER A 121 -4.83 -7.18 6.83
CA SER A 121 -5.03 -5.83 6.31
C SER A 121 -6.48 -5.36 6.45
N ILE A 122 -7.45 -6.25 6.18
CA ILE A 122 -8.88 -5.98 6.41
C ILE A 122 -9.14 -5.70 7.89
N ALA A 123 -8.63 -6.55 8.78
CA ALA A 123 -8.81 -6.41 10.22
C ALA A 123 -8.27 -5.07 10.74
N PHE A 124 -7.12 -4.63 10.23
CA PHE A 124 -6.59 -3.30 10.55
C PHE A 124 -7.55 -2.18 10.10
N LEU A 125 -8.04 -2.23 8.86
CA LEU A 125 -8.95 -1.22 8.31
C LEU A 125 -10.31 -1.19 9.01
N GLU A 126 -10.78 -2.35 9.48
CA GLU A 126 -12.02 -2.51 10.25
C GLU A 126 -11.83 -2.23 11.75
N ARG A 127 -10.60 -1.91 12.19
CA ARG A 127 -10.22 -1.72 13.60
C ARG A 127 -10.54 -2.93 14.49
N ASP A 128 -10.38 -4.14 13.95
CA ASP A 128 -10.47 -5.39 14.70
C ASP A 128 -9.06 -5.90 15.07
N ASN A 129 -8.55 -5.43 16.22
CA ASN A 129 -7.25 -5.85 16.72
C ASN A 129 -7.16 -7.36 16.97
N ALA A 130 -8.27 -7.99 17.41
CA ALA A 130 -8.28 -9.42 17.68
C ALA A 130 -8.15 -10.23 16.38
N ALA A 131 -8.84 -9.81 15.31
CA ALA A 131 -8.68 -10.42 13.99
C ALA A 131 -7.29 -10.17 13.42
N LEU A 132 -6.71 -8.97 13.59
CA LEU A 132 -5.35 -8.67 13.16
C LEU A 132 -4.34 -9.60 13.84
N GLN A 133 -4.45 -9.79 15.16
CA GLN A 133 -3.58 -10.70 15.90
C GLN A 133 -3.70 -12.16 15.41
N ARG A 134 -4.93 -12.62 15.11
CA ARG A 134 -5.13 -13.95 14.53
C ARG A 134 -4.49 -14.07 13.15
N ALA A 135 -4.63 -13.05 12.30
CA ALA A 135 -4.03 -13.04 10.98
C ALA A 135 -2.49 -13.03 11.03
N VAL A 136 -1.89 -12.26 11.96
CA VAL A 136 -0.44 -12.27 12.21
C VAL A 136 0.02 -13.67 12.63
N ALA A 137 -0.67 -14.31 13.59
CA ALA A 137 -0.35 -15.65 14.04
C ALA A 137 -0.49 -16.69 12.91
N LYS A 138 -1.55 -16.58 12.10
CA LYS A 138 -1.79 -17.43 10.92
C LYS A 138 -0.66 -17.27 9.90
N LEU A 139 -0.29 -16.03 9.56
CA LEU A 139 0.78 -15.76 8.61
C LEU A 139 2.12 -16.28 9.14
N ALA A 140 2.46 -16.01 10.40
CA ALA A 140 3.70 -16.48 11.01
C ALA A 140 3.85 -18.02 11.03
N ALA A 141 2.73 -18.75 11.05
CA ALA A 141 2.71 -20.21 11.00
C ALA A 141 2.78 -20.79 9.57
N THR A 142 2.89 -19.96 8.53
CA THR A 142 2.92 -20.42 7.13
C THR A 142 4.23 -21.17 6.84
N PRO A 143 4.18 -22.47 6.50
CA PRO A 143 5.39 -23.22 6.19
C PRO A 143 6.02 -22.73 4.87
N PRO A 144 7.35 -22.78 4.74
CA PRO A 144 8.00 -22.54 3.45
C PRO A 144 7.44 -23.44 2.35
N PRO A 145 7.35 -22.95 1.09
CA PRO A 145 6.99 -23.78 -0.04
C PRO A 145 7.98 -24.95 -0.18
N PRO A 146 7.54 -26.13 -0.65
CA PRO A 146 8.43 -27.26 -0.88
C PRO A 146 9.62 -26.88 -1.76
N GLY A 147 10.84 -27.19 -1.31
CA GLY A 147 12.08 -26.88 -2.03
C GLY A 147 12.66 -25.49 -1.77
N LEU A 148 12.01 -24.64 -0.97
CA LEU A 148 12.58 -23.36 -0.54
C LEU A 148 13.49 -23.55 0.67
N ASP A 149 14.79 -23.28 0.53
CA ASP A 149 15.76 -23.33 1.64
C ASP A 149 15.66 -22.04 2.46
N VAL A 150 14.82 -22.07 3.51
CA VAL A 150 14.67 -20.96 4.46
C VAL A 150 15.60 -21.20 5.65
N LYS A 151 16.56 -20.30 5.86
CA LYS A 151 17.49 -20.28 6.99
C LYS A 151 17.30 -18.99 7.77
N ASP A 152 17.17 -19.12 9.10
CA ASP A 152 16.96 -17.98 10.01
C ASP A 152 15.81 -17.03 9.57
N GLY A 153 14.73 -17.62 9.05
CA GLY A 153 13.55 -16.88 8.58
C GLY A 153 13.77 -16.12 7.28
N LYS A 154 14.80 -16.46 6.49
CA LYS A 154 15.10 -15.84 5.20
C LYS A 154 15.45 -16.88 4.15
N PHE A 155 15.25 -16.53 2.89
CA PHE A 155 15.75 -17.27 1.73
C PHE A 155 16.43 -16.32 0.75
N LEU A 156 17.28 -16.86 -0.11
CA LEU A 156 17.98 -16.09 -1.13
C LEU A 156 17.31 -16.26 -2.49
N ILE A 157 17.13 -15.16 -3.20
CA ILE A 157 16.83 -15.15 -4.63
C ILE A 157 17.97 -14.46 -5.39
N THR A 158 18.12 -14.78 -6.66
CA THR A 158 19.01 -14.03 -7.57
C THR A 158 18.17 -13.01 -8.33
N ASP A 159 18.55 -11.73 -8.26
CA ASP A 159 17.92 -10.69 -9.07
C ASP A 159 18.34 -10.80 -10.56
N PRO A 160 17.69 -10.07 -11.49
CA PRO A 160 18.06 -10.10 -12.91
C PRO A 160 19.52 -9.71 -13.20
N GLU A 161 20.14 -8.92 -12.32
CA GLU A 161 21.53 -8.47 -12.40
C GLU A 161 22.54 -9.51 -11.85
N GLY A 162 22.05 -10.60 -11.25
CA GLY A 162 22.88 -11.69 -10.71
C GLY A 162 23.25 -11.54 -9.24
N ASN A 163 22.72 -10.54 -8.53
CA ASN A 163 22.99 -10.35 -7.10
C ASN A 163 22.10 -11.26 -6.25
N SER A 164 22.64 -11.72 -5.11
CA SER A 164 21.87 -12.41 -4.09
C SER A 164 21.06 -11.42 -3.26
N VAL A 165 19.74 -11.60 -3.22
CA VAL A 165 18.81 -10.80 -2.42
C VAL A 165 18.20 -11.67 -1.33
N GLU A 166 18.29 -11.20 -0.08
CA GLU A 166 17.64 -11.84 1.07
C GLU A 166 16.16 -11.45 1.15
N ILE A 167 15.29 -12.45 1.17
CA ILE A 167 13.84 -12.28 1.33
C ILE A 167 13.42 -12.94 2.64
N ARG A 168 12.66 -12.20 3.47
CA ARG A 168 12.10 -12.75 4.71
C ARG A 168 10.97 -13.72 4.40
N TRP A 169 10.92 -14.81 5.17
CA TRP A 169 9.81 -15.76 5.17
C TRP A 169 9.14 -15.78 6.55
N PRO A 170 7.79 -15.85 6.62
CA PRO A 170 6.82 -15.70 5.53
C PRO A 170 6.81 -14.30 4.94
N ALA A 171 6.53 -14.19 3.63
CA ALA A 171 6.40 -12.89 2.98
C ALA A 171 5.29 -12.07 3.65
N ASN A 172 5.49 -10.74 3.75
CA ASN A 172 4.56 -9.78 4.35
C ASN A 172 4.29 -9.94 5.86
N LEU A 173 5.00 -10.83 6.58
CA LEU A 173 4.84 -10.89 8.04
C LEU A 173 5.21 -9.57 8.71
N ASP A 174 6.25 -8.91 8.21
CA ASP A 174 6.70 -7.59 8.64
C ASP A 174 5.64 -6.50 8.42
N VAL A 175 4.85 -6.62 7.35
CA VAL A 175 3.72 -5.74 7.05
C VAL A 175 2.64 -5.87 8.11
N LEU A 176 2.15 -7.07 8.39
CA LEU A 176 1.10 -7.24 9.42
C LEU A 176 1.60 -6.86 10.82
N GLN A 177 2.87 -7.13 11.13
CA GLN A 177 3.46 -6.70 12.39
C GLN A 177 3.59 -5.17 12.47
N ALA A 178 3.84 -4.47 11.36
CA ALA A 178 3.82 -3.01 11.32
C ALA A 178 2.41 -2.46 11.59
N LEU A 179 1.40 -3.05 10.96
CA LEU A 179 -0.01 -2.73 11.21
C LEU A 179 -0.38 -2.97 12.68
N GLN A 180 0.09 -4.06 13.29
CA GLN A 180 -0.14 -4.34 14.70
C GLN A 180 0.55 -3.34 15.62
N ARG A 181 1.80 -2.96 15.33
CA ARG A 181 2.55 -1.96 16.11
C ARG A 181 1.88 -0.58 16.08
N CYS A 182 1.29 -0.23 14.95
CA CYS A 182 0.65 1.08 14.73
C CYS A 182 -0.85 0.97 14.53
N PHE A 183 -1.44 0.05 15.29
CA PHE A 183 -2.89 -0.12 15.34
C PHE A 183 -3.58 1.21 15.62
N ASP A 184 -4.76 1.41 15.01
CA ASP A 184 -5.56 2.65 15.04
C ASP A 184 -4.99 3.89 14.30
N THR A 185 -3.77 3.84 13.75
CA THR A 185 -3.27 4.90 12.87
C THR A 185 -3.83 4.78 11.44
N PRO A 186 -3.83 5.85 10.62
CA PRO A 186 -4.11 5.73 9.20
C PRO A 186 -3.24 4.66 8.53
N TYR A 187 -3.80 3.87 7.61
CA TYR A 187 -3.11 2.75 6.97
C TYR A 187 -1.77 3.15 6.33
N LEU A 188 -1.75 4.25 5.58
CA LEU A 188 -0.52 4.79 4.99
C LEU A 188 0.54 5.10 6.05
N GLN A 189 0.14 5.68 7.18
CA GLN A 189 1.05 5.99 8.27
C GLN A 189 1.65 4.71 8.86
N ALA A 190 0.82 3.70 9.17
CA ALA A 190 1.31 2.42 9.66
C ALA A 190 2.35 1.78 8.72
N MET A 191 2.09 1.84 7.40
CA MET A 191 2.98 1.30 6.38
C MET A 191 4.30 2.07 6.24
N GLN A 192 4.29 3.40 6.44
CA GLN A 192 5.47 4.25 6.27
C GLN A 192 6.35 4.33 7.53
N THR A 193 5.74 4.38 8.72
CA THR A 193 6.49 4.69 9.96
C THR A 193 6.81 3.45 10.79
N CYS A 194 6.11 2.34 10.58
CA CYS A 194 6.14 1.21 11.50
C CYS A 194 6.66 -0.07 10.87
N LYS A 195 6.92 -0.08 9.56
CA LYS A 195 7.60 -1.16 8.86
C LYS A 195 9.11 -1.04 9.10
N GLN A 196 9.71 -2.10 9.65
CA GLN A 196 11.16 -2.21 9.94
C GLN A 196 11.73 -3.43 9.20
#